data_AF-A0A940T159-F1
#
_entry.id   AF-A0A940T159-F1
#
_cell.length_a   1.000
_cell.length_b   1.000
_cell.length_c   1.000
_cell.angle_alpha   90.00
_cell.angle_beta   90.00
_cell.angle_gamma   90.00
#
_symmetry.space_group_name_H-M   'P 1'
#
loop_
_entity.id
_entity.type
_entity.pdbx_description
1 polymer ?
#
loop_
_entity_poly.entity_id
_entity_poly.type
_entity_poly.pdbx_seq_one_letter_code
_entity_poly.pdbx_strand_id
1 'polypeptide(L)'
;MKWKHAVEQIKSMKHYFIASALVFLAGMLMGALYSEQFQAFINTQLEALKRITETIAEQPNQKWSLFWLIFWNNASKSLLVIAMGLFFGVFPLFFLVVNGLLLGYVAVVAAQKESWLFVLKAIAPHGILELPAIIIACAFGLRLGVLMLKMCMSIFSPTRSLQVREQLRAFIKALVPISIVLVLVLFIAALIESTLTLWLVQA
;
A
#
# COMPACT_ATOMS: atom_id res chain seq x y z
N MET A 1 3.53 -4.04 -28.12
CA MET A 1 4.34 -2.80 -27.92
C MET A 1 4.15 -2.14 -26.54
N LYS A 2 2.95 -2.14 -25.93
CA LYS A 2 2.67 -1.48 -24.64
C LYS A 2 3.43 -2.04 -23.42
N TRP A 3 3.67 -3.36 -23.37
CA TRP A 3 4.33 -4.02 -22.23
C TRP A 3 5.83 -3.74 -22.10
N LYS A 4 6.59 -3.68 -23.22
CA LYS A 4 8.02 -3.35 -23.18
C LYS A 4 8.27 -1.97 -22.56
N HIS A 5 7.44 -0.99 -22.93
CA HIS A 5 7.49 0.37 -22.39
C HIS A 5 7.18 0.39 -20.89
N ALA A 6 6.21 -0.40 -20.41
CA ALA A 6 5.90 -0.48 -18.99
C ALA A 6 7.06 -1.06 -18.17
N VAL A 7 7.72 -2.12 -18.67
CA VAL A 7 8.88 -2.73 -18.00
C VAL A 7 10.07 -1.78 -17.96
N GLU A 8 10.34 -1.05 -19.03
CA GLU A 8 11.40 -0.03 -19.06
C GLU A 8 11.14 1.10 -18.06
N GLN A 9 9.88 1.54 -17.94
CA GLN A 9 9.49 2.53 -16.92
C GLN A 9 9.74 2.00 -15.50
N ILE A 10 9.33 0.76 -15.20
CA ILE A 10 9.58 0.13 -13.90
C ILE A 10 11.08 0.09 -13.58
N LYS A 11 11.93 -0.31 -14.53
CA LYS A 11 13.39 -0.34 -14.34
C LYS A 11 13.97 1.05 -14.04
N SER A 12 13.45 2.09 -14.70
CA SER A 12 13.85 3.48 -14.43
C SER A 12 13.40 3.99 -13.06
N MET A 13 12.39 3.34 -12.46
CA MET A 13 11.77 3.74 -11.20
C MET A 13 12.38 3.08 -9.96
N LYS A 14 13.48 2.31 -10.09
CA LYS A 14 14.14 1.62 -8.97
C LYS A 14 14.35 2.48 -7.72
N HIS A 15 14.71 3.76 -7.89
CA HIS A 15 14.94 4.68 -6.78
C HIS A 15 13.65 5.02 -6.02
N TYR A 16 12.50 5.07 -6.70
CA TYR A 16 11.21 5.29 -6.04
C TYR A 16 10.77 4.07 -5.25
N PHE A 17 11.04 2.86 -5.75
CA PHE A 17 10.79 1.64 -4.98
C PHE A 17 11.66 1.58 -3.72
N ILE A 18 12.95 1.89 -3.84
CA ILE A 18 13.87 1.95 -2.69
C ILE A 18 13.42 3.03 -1.71
N ALA A 19 13.10 4.23 -2.17
CA ALA A 19 12.61 5.32 -1.33
C ALA A 19 11.31 4.92 -0.59
N SER A 20 10.35 4.33 -1.30
CA SER A 20 9.11 3.83 -0.70
C SER A 20 9.38 2.77 0.37
N ALA A 21 10.25 1.81 0.09
CA ALA A 21 10.63 0.77 1.04
C ALA A 21 11.33 1.35 2.28
N LEU A 22 12.24 2.31 2.11
CA LEU A 22 12.93 2.98 3.21
C LEU A 22 11.95 3.78 4.09
N VAL A 23 11.03 4.53 3.48
CA VAL A 23 10.01 5.29 4.22
C VAL A 23 9.08 4.34 4.98
N PHE A 24 8.68 3.23 4.37
CA PHE A 24 7.89 2.20 5.02
C PHE A 24 8.63 1.58 6.22
N LEU A 25 9.90 1.20 6.05
CA LEU A 25 10.74 0.66 7.12
C LEU A 25 10.95 1.67 8.24
N ALA A 26 11.16 2.94 7.92
CA ALA A 26 11.24 4.01 8.92
C ALA A 26 9.91 4.14 9.70
N GLY A 27 8.77 4.09 9.01
CA GLY A 27 7.45 4.03 9.64
C GLY A 27 7.32 2.82 10.58
N MET A 28 7.75 1.64 10.14
CA MET A 28 7.74 0.41 10.95
C MET A 28 8.62 0.52 12.19
N LEU A 29 9.83 1.06 12.06
CA LEU A 29 10.71 1.30 13.20
C LEU A 29 10.09 2.32 14.18
N MET A 30 9.49 3.39 13.67
CA MET A 30 8.79 4.37 14.51
C MET A 30 7.61 3.74 15.26
N GLY A 31 6.78 2.94 14.58
CA GLY A 31 5.67 2.23 15.22
C GLY A 31 6.11 1.23 16.29
N ALA A 32 7.27 0.60 16.10
CA ALA A 32 7.84 -0.32 17.08
C ALA A 32 8.48 0.41 18.29
N LEU A 33 9.27 1.45 18.05
CA LEU A 33 10.01 2.17 19.10
C LEU A 33 9.13 3.12 19.92
N TYR A 34 8.10 3.70 19.30
CA TYR A 34 7.23 4.72 19.89
C TYR A 34 5.79 4.23 20.04
N SER A 35 5.64 2.92 20.29
CA SER A 35 4.34 2.25 20.37
C SER A 35 3.38 2.88 21.38
N GLU A 36 3.88 3.33 22.54
CA GLU A 36 3.09 4.01 23.58
C GLU A 36 2.53 5.36 23.11
N GLN A 37 3.31 6.14 22.35
CA GLN A 37 2.94 7.49 21.92
C GLN A 37 1.87 7.45 20.83
N PHE A 38 1.92 6.44 19.97
CA PHE A 38 0.93 6.24 18.92
C PHE A 38 -0.19 5.28 19.33
N GLN A 39 -0.19 4.77 20.57
CA GLN A 39 -1.13 3.75 21.03
C GLN A 39 -2.58 4.15 20.82
N ALA A 40 -2.96 5.39 21.16
CA ALA A 40 -4.32 5.87 20.98
C ALA A 40 -4.76 5.86 19.50
N PHE A 41 -3.93 6.42 18.61
CA PHE A 41 -4.19 6.44 17.17
C PHE A 41 -4.30 5.02 16.59
N ILE A 42 -3.39 4.13 16.99
CA ILE A 42 -3.35 2.77 16.44
C ILE A 42 -4.51 1.93 16.98
N ASN A 43 -4.86 2.07 18.26
CA ASN A 43 -6.01 1.36 18.84
C ASN A 43 -7.31 1.78 18.15
N THR A 44 -7.51 3.05 17.81
CA THR A 44 -8.67 3.48 17.02
C THR A 44 -8.74 2.76 15.66
N GLN A 45 -7.59 2.62 14.98
CA GLN A 45 -7.51 1.89 13.71
C GLN A 45 -7.79 0.39 13.88
N LEU A 46 -7.27 -0.23 14.94
CA LEU A 46 -7.51 -1.63 15.27
C LEU A 46 -8.96 -1.90 15.67
N GLU A 47 -9.60 -1.00 16.43
CA GLU A 47 -11.01 -1.10 16.78
C GLU A 47 -11.92 -0.97 15.54
N ALA A 48 -11.60 -0.04 14.63
CA ALA A 48 -12.32 0.07 13.36
C ALA A 48 -12.23 -1.23 12.55
N LEU A 49 -11.05 -1.84 12.49
CA LEU A 49 -10.86 -3.15 11.85
C LEU A 49 -11.65 -4.25 12.56
N LYS A 50 -11.58 -4.34 13.89
CA LYS A 50 -12.31 -5.35 14.68
C LYS A 50 -13.81 -5.29 14.44
N ARG A 51 -14.42 -4.10 14.48
CA ARG A 51 -15.86 -3.93 14.21
C ARG A 51 -16.25 -4.44 12.82
N ILE A 52 -15.41 -4.17 11.82
CA ILE A 52 -15.63 -4.67 10.46
C ILE A 52 -15.54 -6.20 10.41
N THR A 53 -14.55 -6.80 11.06
CA THR A 53 -14.38 -8.25 11.12
C THR A 53 -15.52 -8.94 11.87
N GLU A 54 -15.97 -8.39 13.00
CA GLU A 54 -17.10 -8.89 13.80
C GLU A 54 -18.41 -8.84 13.00
N THR A 55 -18.69 -7.72 12.32
CA THR A 55 -19.87 -7.58 11.43
C THR A 55 -19.88 -8.64 10.33
N ILE A 56 -18.71 -9.06 9.85
CA ILE A 56 -18.59 -10.05 8.79
C ILE A 56 -18.69 -11.48 9.33
N ALA A 57 -18.27 -11.72 10.58
CA ALA A 57 -18.40 -13.01 11.24
C ALA A 57 -19.87 -13.45 11.38
N GLU A 58 -20.79 -12.50 11.46
CA GLU A 58 -22.24 -12.76 11.55
C GLU A 58 -22.90 -13.07 10.19
N GLN A 59 -22.17 -12.96 9.07
CA GLN A 59 -22.74 -13.20 7.73
C GLN A 59 -22.65 -14.67 7.28
N PRO A 60 -23.69 -15.19 6.58
CA PRO A 60 -23.76 -16.59 6.15
C PRO A 60 -22.65 -16.99 5.16
N ASN A 61 -22.04 -16.04 4.45
CA ASN A 61 -20.93 -16.25 3.51
C ASN A 61 -19.67 -15.48 3.94
N GLN A 62 -19.16 -15.78 5.15
CA GLN A 62 -18.00 -15.10 5.76
C GLN A 62 -16.77 -15.03 4.83
N LYS A 63 -16.48 -16.12 4.09
CA LYS A 63 -15.32 -16.19 3.16
C LYS A 63 -15.38 -15.13 2.07
N TRP A 64 -16.51 -15.09 1.36
CA TRP A 64 -16.72 -14.19 0.23
C TRP A 64 -16.84 -12.73 0.68
N SER A 65 -17.43 -12.51 1.84
CA SER A 65 -17.58 -11.17 2.41
C SER A 65 -16.24 -10.58 2.83
N LEU A 66 -15.39 -11.37 3.51
CA LEU A 66 -14.01 -10.98 3.83
C LEU A 66 -13.18 -10.76 2.57
N PHE A 67 -13.28 -11.66 1.59
CA PHE A 67 -12.60 -11.55 0.31
C PHE A 67 -12.87 -10.20 -0.38
N TRP A 68 -14.14 -9.87 -0.60
CA TRP A 68 -14.53 -8.64 -1.28
C TRP A 68 -14.16 -7.40 -0.48
N LEU A 69 -14.27 -7.44 0.84
CA LEU A 69 -13.84 -6.34 1.70
C LEU A 69 -12.34 -6.07 1.54
N ILE A 70 -11.49 -7.08 1.72
CA ILE A 70 -10.03 -6.96 1.65
C ILE A 70 -9.64 -6.47 0.26
N PHE A 71 -10.13 -7.15 -0.78
CA PHE A 71 -9.85 -6.81 -2.16
C PHE A 71 -10.22 -5.35 -2.48
N TRP A 72 -11.46 -4.95 -2.18
CA TRP A 72 -11.94 -3.61 -2.53
C TRP A 72 -11.22 -2.53 -1.74
N ASN A 73 -10.95 -2.76 -0.45
CA ASN A 73 -10.22 -1.83 0.40
C ASN A 73 -8.80 -1.60 -0.12
N ASN A 74 -8.06 -2.67 -0.43
CA ASN A 74 -6.66 -2.57 -0.84
C ASN A 74 -6.51 -2.14 -2.30
N ALA A 75 -7.38 -2.59 -3.21
CA ALA A 75 -7.40 -2.10 -4.59
C ALA A 75 -7.74 -0.61 -4.64
N SER A 76 -8.79 -0.17 -3.93
CA SER A 76 -9.19 1.24 -3.90
C SER A 76 -8.12 2.13 -3.28
N LYS A 77 -7.55 1.74 -2.14
CA LYS A 77 -6.45 2.49 -1.50
C LYS A 77 -5.23 2.58 -2.40
N SER A 78 -4.84 1.48 -3.04
CA SER A 78 -3.67 1.47 -3.93
C SER A 78 -3.85 2.39 -5.14
N LEU A 79 -5.02 2.34 -5.80
CA LEU A 79 -5.33 3.22 -6.92
C LEU A 79 -5.46 4.69 -6.49
N LEU A 80 -6.08 4.93 -5.33
CA LEU A 80 -6.22 6.27 -4.77
C LEU A 80 -4.86 6.85 -4.40
N VAL A 81 -3.95 6.08 -3.79
CA VAL A 81 -2.59 6.52 -3.47
C VAL A 81 -1.81 6.92 -4.72
N ILE A 82 -1.90 6.12 -5.79
CA ILE A 82 -1.31 6.47 -7.08
C ILE A 82 -1.87 7.81 -7.57
N ALA A 83 -3.20 7.97 -7.58
CA ALA A 83 -3.86 9.19 -8.04
C ALA A 83 -3.52 10.41 -7.18
N MET A 84 -3.51 10.25 -5.86
CA MET A 84 -3.11 11.28 -4.90
C MET A 84 -1.62 11.64 -4.99
N GLY A 85 -0.83 10.86 -5.73
CA GLY A 85 0.49 11.26 -6.21
C GLY A 85 0.48 12.61 -6.93
N LEU A 86 -0.64 13.02 -7.54
CA LEU A 86 -0.82 14.35 -8.14
C LEU A 86 -0.51 15.50 -7.17
N PHE A 87 -0.74 15.30 -5.87
CA PHE A 87 -0.39 16.25 -4.81
C PHE A 87 1.08 16.11 -4.40
N PHE A 88 1.98 16.17 -5.40
CA PHE A 88 3.43 16.17 -5.24
C PHE A 88 4.03 14.97 -4.49
N GLY A 89 3.28 13.87 -4.39
CA GLY A 89 3.74 12.66 -3.71
C GLY A 89 3.65 12.70 -2.18
N VAL A 90 3.08 13.76 -1.59
CA VAL A 90 2.92 13.89 -0.13
C VAL A 90 2.03 12.78 0.44
N PHE A 91 0.89 12.52 -0.22
CA PHE A 91 -0.04 11.49 0.24
C PHE A 91 0.54 10.06 0.18
N PRO A 92 1.23 9.63 -0.90
CA PRO A 92 1.99 8.37 -0.89
C PRO A 92 2.99 8.23 0.26
N LEU A 93 3.75 9.28 0.60
CA LEU A 93 4.68 9.24 1.73
C LEU A 93 3.94 9.04 3.05
N PHE A 94 2.90 9.84 3.29
CA PHE A 94 2.07 9.71 4.48
C PHE A 94 1.46 8.31 4.59
N PHE A 95 0.94 7.76 3.50
CA PHE A 95 0.37 6.42 3.44
C PHE A 95 1.41 5.34 3.80
N LEU A 96 2.64 5.43 3.30
CA LEU A 96 3.73 4.51 3.67
C LEU A 96 4.06 4.59 5.16
N VAL A 97 4.15 5.80 5.72
CA VAL A 97 4.46 5.99 7.14
C VAL A 97 3.37 5.38 8.01
N VAL A 98 2.09 5.66 7.73
CA VAL A 98 0.96 5.14 8.52
C VAL A 98 0.89 3.61 8.44
N ASN A 99 1.03 3.02 7.24
CA ASN A 99 1.01 1.56 7.11
C ASN A 99 2.23 0.90 7.77
N GLY A 100 3.42 1.51 7.66
CA GLY A 100 4.61 1.05 8.37
C GLY A 100 4.41 1.09 9.88
N LEU A 101 3.95 2.23 10.40
CA LEU A 101 3.72 2.46 11.83
C LEU A 101 2.72 1.45 12.41
N LEU A 102 1.61 1.21 11.71
CA LEU A 102 0.63 0.19 12.11
C LEU A 102 1.27 -1.20 12.20
N LEU A 103 2.05 -1.60 11.19
CA LEU A 103 2.70 -2.91 11.17
C LEU A 103 3.75 -3.04 12.29
N GLY A 104 4.55 -1.99 12.52
CA GLY A 104 5.58 -1.97 13.56
C GLY A 104 4.99 -2.11 14.97
N TYR A 105 3.88 -1.42 15.24
CA TYR A 105 3.17 -1.54 16.51
C TYR A 105 2.56 -2.93 16.70
N VAL A 106 1.88 -3.46 15.68
CA VAL A 106 1.28 -4.80 15.75
C VAL A 106 2.36 -5.85 16.03
N ALA A 107 3.55 -5.72 15.42
CA ALA A 107 4.67 -6.59 15.69
C ALA A 107 5.12 -6.56 17.16
N VAL A 108 5.23 -5.38 17.77
CA VAL A 108 5.63 -5.23 19.18
C VAL A 108 4.56 -5.76 20.14
N VAL A 109 3.30 -5.39 19.95
CA VAL A 109 2.19 -5.85 20.80
C VAL A 109 2.06 -7.37 20.72
N ALA A 110 2.22 -7.94 19.52
CA ALA A 110 2.14 -9.37 19.35
C ALA A 110 3.34 -10.11 19.96
N ALA A 111 4.53 -9.51 19.95
CA ALA A 111 5.70 -10.03 20.66
C ALA A 111 5.52 -9.99 22.20
N GLN A 112 4.94 -8.92 22.75
CA GLN A 112 4.68 -8.78 24.18
C GLN A 112 3.62 -9.75 24.73
N LYS A 113 2.69 -10.23 23.88
CA LYS A 113 1.67 -11.22 24.28
C LYS A 113 2.16 -12.67 24.24
N GLU A 114 3.47 -12.90 24.07
CA GLU A 114 4.17 -14.20 24.09
C GLU A 114 3.49 -15.35 23.32
N SER A 115 2.81 -15.02 22.23
CA SER A 115 2.25 -16.03 21.34
C SER A 115 2.66 -15.70 19.92
N TRP A 116 3.70 -16.36 19.43
CA TRP A 116 4.08 -16.33 18.01
C TRP A 116 2.89 -16.68 17.11
N LEU A 117 1.98 -17.53 17.62
CA LEU A 117 0.69 -17.80 16.99
C LEU A 117 -0.16 -16.53 16.87
N PHE A 118 -0.24 -15.66 17.89
CA PHE A 118 -0.96 -14.38 17.81
C PHE A 118 -0.32 -13.40 16.82
N VAL A 119 1.03 -13.37 16.73
CA VAL A 119 1.77 -12.59 15.70
C VAL A 119 1.39 -13.08 14.29
N LEU A 120 1.41 -14.40 14.07
CA LEU A 120 0.95 -15.01 12.83
C LEU A 120 -0.54 -14.73 12.59
N LYS A 121 -1.43 -14.85 13.58
CA LYS A 121 -2.87 -14.53 13.43
C LYS A 121 -3.10 -13.08 13.04
N ALA A 122 -2.31 -12.15 13.58
CA ALA A 122 -2.47 -10.71 13.37
C ALA A 122 -1.79 -10.19 12.09
N ILE A 123 -0.65 -10.79 11.69
CA ILE A 123 0.18 -10.33 10.56
C ILE A 123 0.00 -11.20 9.31
N ALA A 124 -0.25 -12.51 9.46
CA ALA A 124 -0.35 -13.43 8.32
C ALA A 124 -1.49 -13.13 7.34
N PRO A 125 -2.62 -12.50 7.73
CA PRO A 125 -3.59 -12.05 6.75
C PRO A 125 -2.98 -11.03 5.78
N HIS A 126 -2.37 -9.96 6.30
CA HIS A 126 -2.20 -8.71 5.56
C HIS A 126 -0.78 -8.45 5.00
N GLY A 127 0.14 -9.40 5.13
CA GLY A 127 1.57 -9.08 5.03
C GLY A 127 2.24 -9.34 3.68
N ILE A 128 2.01 -10.52 3.10
CA ILE A 128 3.01 -11.08 2.15
C ILE A 128 2.86 -10.50 0.75
N LEU A 129 1.62 -10.35 0.26
CA LEU A 129 1.35 -9.84 -1.09
C LEU A 129 0.85 -8.39 -1.07
N GLU A 130 0.22 -7.95 0.01
CA GLU A 130 -0.32 -6.59 0.13
C GLU A 130 0.78 -5.54 0.37
N LEU A 131 1.77 -5.83 1.21
CA LEU A 131 2.87 -4.89 1.47
C LEU A 131 3.69 -4.59 0.21
N PRO A 132 4.12 -5.59 -0.60
CA PRO A 132 4.74 -5.30 -1.89
C PRO A 132 3.84 -4.47 -2.80
N ALA A 133 2.54 -4.78 -2.86
CA ALA A 133 1.58 -4.04 -3.69
C ALA A 133 1.45 -2.57 -3.23
N ILE A 134 1.38 -2.31 -1.93
CA ILE A 134 1.35 -0.95 -1.36
C ILE A 134 2.64 -0.19 -1.69
N ILE A 135 3.80 -0.80 -1.47
CA ILE A 135 5.11 -0.17 -1.78
C ILE A 135 5.19 0.18 -3.26
N ILE A 136 4.73 -0.72 -4.13
CA ILE A 136 4.66 -0.49 -5.58
C ILE A 136 3.72 0.68 -5.87
N ALA A 137 2.48 0.65 -5.37
CA ALA A 137 1.49 1.71 -5.58
C ALA A 137 2.02 3.08 -5.13
N CYS A 138 2.64 3.15 -3.96
CA CYS A 138 3.28 4.36 -3.45
C CYS A 138 4.44 4.82 -4.33
N ALA A 139 5.30 3.92 -4.82
CA ALA A 139 6.38 4.28 -5.73
C ALA A 139 5.86 4.91 -7.03
N PHE A 140 4.74 4.40 -7.57
CA PHE A 140 4.05 5.02 -8.71
C PHE A 140 3.46 6.39 -8.35
N GLY A 141 2.82 6.53 -7.18
CA GLY A 141 2.33 7.81 -6.68
C GLY A 141 3.45 8.84 -6.49
N LEU A 142 4.60 8.45 -5.93
CA LEU A 142 5.78 9.31 -5.77
C LEU A 142 6.35 9.75 -7.11
N ARG A 143 6.43 8.83 -8.08
CA ARG A 143 6.87 9.16 -9.44
C ARG A 143 5.94 10.19 -10.07
N LEU A 144 4.63 10.02 -9.94
CA LEU A 144 3.65 10.99 -10.41
C LEU A 144 3.85 12.35 -9.71
N GLY A 145 4.06 12.36 -8.40
CA GLY A 145 4.31 13.58 -7.63
C GLY A 145 5.55 14.34 -8.09
N VAL A 146 6.66 13.65 -8.34
CA VAL A 146 7.87 14.28 -8.88
C VAL A 146 7.64 14.82 -10.29
N LEU A 147 6.86 14.13 -11.13
CA LEU A 147 6.52 14.63 -12.46
C LEU A 147 5.64 15.90 -12.36
N MET A 148 4.72 15.99 -11.40
CA MET A 148 3.93 17.20 -11.15
C MET A 148 4.80 18.36 -10.65
N LEU A 149 5.70 18.11 -9.70
CA LEU A 149 6.66 19.12 -9.23
C LEU A 149 7.53 19.66 -10.38
N LYS A 150 8.06 18.75 -11.22
CA LYS A 150 8.83 19.12 -12.42
C LYS A 150 7.99 19.92 -13.41
N MET A 151 6.71 19.57 -13.58
CA MET A 151 5.81 20.31 -14.46
C MET A 151 5.67 21.75 -13.96
N CYS A 152 5.37 21.95 -12.68
CA CYS A 152 5.26 23.27 -12.05
C CYS A 152 6.55 24.10 -12.19
N MET A 153 7.71 23.50 -11.94
CA MET A 153 9.00 24.20 -12.08
C MET A 153 9.35 24.49 -13.55
N SER A 154 8.88 23.68 -14.50
CA SER A 154 9.18 23.84 -15.92
C SER A 154 8.37 24.92 -16.63
N ILE A 155 7.39 25.54 -15.94
CA ILE A 155 6.55 26.62 -16.50
C ILE A 155 7.41 27.78 -17.02
N PHE A 156 8.57 28.03 -16.41
CA PHE A 156 9.51 29.09 -16.78
C PHE A 156 10.46 28.73 -17.93
N SER A 157 10.38 27.53 -18.51
CA SER A 157 11.25 27.09 -19.61
C SER A 157 10.49 26.21 -20.62
N PRO A 158 10.19 26.72 -21.82
CA PRO A 158 9.40 26.01 -22.84
C PRO A 158 9.96 24.63 -23.18
N THR A 159 11.28 24.53 -23.36
CA THR A 159 11.98 23.28 -23.71
C THR A 159 11.88 22.23 -22.59
N ARG A 160 11.97 22.63 -21.32
CA ARG A 160 11.81 21.72 -20.18
C ARG A 160 10.36 21.24 -20.05
N SER A 161 9.38 22.10 -20.33
CA SER A 161 7.97 21.75 -20.24
C SER A 161 7.59 20.62 -21.22
N LEU A 162 8.13 20.65 -22.44
CA LEU A 162 7.89 19.63 -23.45
C LEU A 162 8.44 18.27 -23.01
N GLN A 163 9.68 18.23 -22.51
CA GLN A 163 10.30 17.01 -22.00
C GLN A 163 9.51 16.40 -20.83
N VAL A 164 9.03 17.22 -19.89
CA VAL A 164 8.23 16.74 -18.76
C VAL A 164 6.88 16.21 -19.22
N ARG A 165 6.23 16.87 -20.20
CA ARG A 165 4.97 16.38 -20.80
C ARG A 165 5.13 15.04 -21.49
N GLU A 166 6.24 14.82 -22.19
CA GLU A 166 6.55 13.52 -22.79
C GLU A 166 6.75 12.44 -21.73
N GLN A 167 7.50 12.73 -20.66
CA GLN A 167 7.68 11.81 -19.54
C GLN A 167 6.35 11.47 -18.86
N LEU A 168 5.48 12.47 -18.65
CA LEU A 168 4.15 12.27 -18.07
C LEU A 168 3.26 11.42 -18.99
N ARG A 169 3.28 11.67 -20.31
CA ARG A 169 2.53 10.86 -21.28
C ARG A 169 3.02 9.42 -21.30
N ALA A 170 4.33 9.20 -21.26
CA ALA A 170 4.91 7.86 -21.18
C ALA A 170 4.52 7.15 -19.88
N PHE A 171 4.55 7.87 -18.74
CA PHE A 171 4.12 7.38 -17.44
C PHE A 171 2.64 6.97 -17.45
N ILE A 172 1.74 7.82 -17.93
CA ILE A 172 0.29 7.51 -17.99
C ILE A 172 0.02 6.29 -18.89
N LYS A 173 0.73 6.16 -20.02
CA LYS A 173 0.63 4.98 -20.89
C LYS A 173 1.09 3.69 -20.20
N ALA A 174 2.12 3.77 -19.36
CA ALA A 174 2.59 2.65 -18.55
C ALA A 174 1.69 2.38 -17.33
N LEU A 175 0.96 3.38 -16.84
CA LEU A 175 0.15 3.27 -15.64
C LEU A 175 -0.99 2.25 -15.81
N VAL A 176 -1.67 2.25 -16.96
CA VAL A 176 -2.79 1.33 -17.22
C VAL A 176 -2.41 -0.15 -17.07
N PRO A 177 -1.42 -0.70 -17.80
CA PRO A 177 -1.05 -2.10 -17.65
C PRO A 177 -0.52 -2.42 -16.24
N ILE A 178 0.13 -1.46 -15.57
CA ILE A 178 0.66 -1.66 -14.23
C ILE A 178 -0.45 -1.71 -13.20
N SER A 179 -1.45 -0.82 -13.28
CA SER A 179 -2.63 -0.85 -12.44
C SER A 179 -3.41 -2.16 -12.62
N ILE A 180 -3.49 -2.70 -13.84
CA ILE A 180 -4.11 -4.01 -14.08
C ILE A 180 -3.33 -5.10 -13.34
N VAL A 181 -2.00 -5.17 -13.49
CA VAL A 181 -1.17 -6.15 -12.78
C VAL A 181 -1.31 -6.00 -11.27
N LEU A 182 -1.30 -4.76 -10.77
CA LEU A 182 -1.45 -4.45 -9.35
C LEU A 182 -2.79 -4.95 -8.80
N VAL A 183 -3.90 -4.68 -9.51
CA VAL A 183 -5.24 -5.15 -9.12
C VAL A 183 -5.31 -6.68 -9.17
N LEU A 184 -4.69 -7.33 -10.15
CA LEU A 184 -4.63 -8.80 -10.22
C LEU A 184 -3.83 -9.40 -9.05
N VAL A 185 -2.70 -8.79 -8.68
CA VAL A 185 -1.92 -9.22 -7.52
C VAL A 185 -2.72 -9.05 -6.23
N LEU A 186 -3.42 -7.93 -6.06
CA LEU A 186 -4.28 -7.69 -4.89
C LEU A 186 -5.50 -8.62 -4.85
N PHE A 187 -6.04 -9.00 -5.99
CA PHE A 187 -7.09 -10.01 -6.09
C PHE A 187 -6.61 -11.37 -5.58
N ILE A 188 -5.43 -11.81 -6.04
CA ILE A 188 -4.80 -13.05 -5.57
C ILE A 188 -4.46 -12.96 -4.08
N ALA A 189 -3.97 -11.80 -3.61
CA ALA A 189 -3.70 -11.55 -2.21
C ALA A 189 -4.96 -11.74 -1.35
N ALA A 190 -6.07 -11.10 -1.74
CA ALA A 190 -7.33 -11.23 -1.03
C ALA A 190 -7.89 -12.66 -1.03
N LEU A 191 -7.70 -13.44 -2.11
CA LEU A 191 -8.09 -14.86 -2.15
C LEU A 191 -7.31 -15.69 -1.13
N ILE A 192 -5.99 -15.51 -1.10
CA ILE A 192 -5.12 -16.20 -0.13
C ILE A 192 -5.47 -15.75 1.29
N GLU A 193 -5.65 -14.47 1.50
CA GLU A 193 -5.90 -13.89 2.81
C GLU A 193 -7.26 -14.28 3.39
N SER A 194 -8.34 -14.19 2.61
CA SER A 194 -9.68 -14.57 3.07
C SER A 194 -9.79 -16.05 3.40
N THR A 195 -8.99 -16.91 2.76
CA THR A 195 -8.92 -18.34 3.07
C THR A 195 -8.07 -18.62 4.31
N LEU A 196 -6.88 -18.01 4.41
CA LEU A 196 -5.98 -18.16 5.56
C LEU A 196 -6.54 -17.56 6.84
N THR A 197 -7.13 -16.36 6.78
CA THR A 197 -7.71 -15.67 7.94
C THR A 197 -8.80 -16.51 8.59
N LEU A 198 -9.67 -17.12 7.78
CA LEU A 198 -10.72 -17.99 8.29
C LEU A 198 -10.17 -19.28 8.90
N TRP A 199 -9.17 -19.88 8.27
CA TRP A 199 -8.50 -21.04 8.83
C TRP A 199 -7.87 -20.73 10.20
N LEU A 200 -7.23 -19.56 10.34
CA LEU A 200 -6.62 -19.11 11.58
C LEU A 200 -7.62 -18.72 12.68
N VAL A 201 -8.80 -18.21 12.31
CA VAL A 201 -9.85 -17.89 13.30
C VAL A 201 -10.57 -19.16 13.79
N GLN A 202 -10.64 -20.20 12.96
CA GLN A 202 -11.31 -21.46 13.29
C GLN A 202 -10.41 -22.51 13.97
N ALA A 203 -9.08 -22.32 13.94
CA ALA A 203 -8.07 -23.21 14.56
C ALA A 203 -7.56 -22.68 15.91
#